data_AF-A0A7V4IXD7-F1
#
_entry.id   AF-A0A7V4IXD7-F1
#
_cell.length_a   1.000
_cell.length_b   1.000
_cell.length_c   1.000
_cell.angle_alpha   90.00
_cell.angle_beta   90.00
_cell.angle_gamma   90.00
#
_symmetry.space_group_name_H-M   'P 1'
#
loop_
_entity.id
_entity.type
_entity.pdbx_description
1 polymer ?
#
loop_
_entity_poly.entity_id
_entity_poly.type
_entity_poly.pdbx_seq_one_letter_code
_entity_poly.pdbx_strand_id
1 'polypeptide(L)'
;CSYAEGKREQAWFGAMALRALLPAGGRFVEKTFINDMLADVVSHEMGHILGLRHNFVASTASTLDQLKDPNYVRKNGVSASVMDYNPFNISALKQKDTPFWMPGLGPYDYWAIQYGYETIDAPSVDAEKPRLKQIASWNTKPGLAYQPDESADSFDPSVVRFDLGSDPLAYYRRMLEVSRYLFVTLDKREPRKGESYTRFTQQFNSLINLQSGAAARASRYIGGLYARRNFRGDPNEKPTLVPVPAEKQREALSLLNTFVFAESAFTIPPRYFSKLAADPNVDLVQVVLSGGSLAQDFPVRDTISRIQTSALNRIMSPAVLRRISNNEYKVGDPARAFTLAELFQSVGNTLWTELGGKRNVGPLRRTLQRAHVDLLTSIVTNPASPVPDDAKVLAWDQLRTLKQRIGAARGGKYDTYTRVHLDETLVRINRALDARQTIGSAAPVQAQSLLQQLLGGQGRN
;
A
#
# COMPACT_ATOMS: atom_id res chain seq x y z
N CYS A 1 -19.94 2.41 -5.01
CA CYS A 1 -19.26 2.59 -3.71
C CYS A 1 -19.09 1.22 -3.05
N SER A 2 -17.98 0.99 -2.33
CA SER A 2 -17.67 -0.24 -1.58
C SER A 2 -17.34 0.04 -0.10
N TYR A 3 -17.67 1.24 0.39
CA TYR A 3 -17.30 1.69 1.73
C TYR A 3 -17.83 0.76 2.82
N ALA A 4 -19.12 0.38 2.74
CA ALA A 4 -19.76 -0.49 3.73
C ALA A 4 -19.07 -1.86 3.86
N GLU A 5 -18.64 -2.47 2.75
CA GLU A 5 -17.92 -3.75 2.77
C GLU A 5 -16.57 -3.61 3.49
N GLY A 6 -15.77 -2.62 3.11
CA GLY A 6 -14.49 -2.39 3.77
C GLY A 6 -14.66 -1.92 5.23
N LYS A 7 -15.72 -1.17 5.55
CA LYS A 7 -16.03 -0.77 6.93
C LYS A 7 -16.34 -1.98 7.81
N ARG A 8 -17.04 -2.99 7.28
CA ARG A 8 -17.26 -4.27 7.96
C ARG A 8 -15.93 -4.97 8.28
N GLU A 9 -14.98 -4.98 7.35
CA GLU A 9 -13.63 -5.53 7.60
C GLU A 9 -12.89 -4.74 8.69
N GLN A 10 -12.95 -3.41 8.65
CA GLN A 10 -12.37 -2.54 9.68
C GLN A 10 -12.99 -2.79 11.05
N ALA A 11 -14.31 -2.96 11.12
CA ALA A 11 -15.03 -3.21 12.37
C ALA A 11 -14.71 -4.58 12.95
N TRP A 12 -14.61 -5.58 12.08
CA TRP A 12 -14.19 -6.91 12.49
C TRP A 12 -12.77 -6.91 13.06
N PHE A 13 -11.84 -6.18 12.43
CA PHE A 13 -10.49 -5.98 12.95
C PHE A 13 -10.51 -5.26 14.30
N GLY A 14 -11.22 -4.14 14.38
CA GLY A 14 -11.35 -3.33 15.60
C GLY A 14 -11.91 -4.14 16.75
N ALA A 15 -12.96 -4.93 16.52
CA ALA A 15 -13.54 -5.81 17.53
C ALA A 15 -12.56 -6.88 18.01
N MET A 16 -11.74 -7.47 17.12
CA MET A 16 -10.71 -8.42 17.54
C MET A 16 -9.61 -7.73 18.36
N ALA A 17 -9.13 -6.59 17.89
CA ALA A 17 -8.10 -5.81 18.57
C ALA A 17 -8.57 -5.36 19.96
N LEU A 18 -9.82 -4.90 20.09
CA LEU A 18 -10.43 -4.53 21.37
C LEU A 18 -10.50 -5.74 22.30
N ARG A 19 -11.11 -6.85 21.88
CA ARG A 19 -11.17 -8.08 22.70
C ARG A 19 -9.78 -8.58 23.14
N ALA A 20 -8.73 -8.26 22.39
CA ALA A 20 -7.36 -8.65 22.67
C ALA A 20 -6.57 -7.69 23.57
N LEU A 21 -6.85 -6.39 23.48
CA LEU A 21 -5.99 -5.32 23.99
C LEU A 21 -6.70 -4.37 24.95
N LEU A 22 -7.98 -4.58 25.23
CA LEU A 22 -8.71 -3.78 26.20
C LEU A 22 -7.97 -3.80 27.55
N PRO A 23 -7.81 -2.63 28.19
CA PRO A 23 -7.26 -2.55 29.53
C PRO A 23 -8.17 -3.28 30.52
N ALA A 24 -7.60 -3.73 31.65
CA ALA A 24 -8.39 -4.28 32.76
C ALA A 24 -9.46 -3.26 33.20
N GLY A 25 -10.74 -3.66 33.18
CA GLY A 25 -11.88 -2.79 33.46
C GLY A 25 -12.46 -2.03 32.25
N GLY A 26 -11.85 -2.14 31.06
CA GLY A 26 -12.39 -1.58 29.82
C GLY A 26 -13.62 -2.35 29.33
N ARG A 27 -14.73 -1.65 29.09
CA ARG A 27 -15.98 -2.26 28.59
C ARG A 27 -16.11 -2.06 27.08
N PHE A 28 -15.95 -3.13 26.31
CA PHE A 28 -16.36 -3.14 24.90
C PHE A 28 -17.86 -3.45 24.79
N VAL A 29 -18.64 -2.46 24.37
CA VAL A 29 -20.07 -2.59 24.13
C VAL A 29 -20.29 -2.76 22.63
N GLU A 30 -20.38 -4.01 22.18
CA GLU A 30 -20.49 -4.37 20.76
C GLU A 30 -21.66 -3.65 20.06
N LYS A 31 -22.81 -3.52 20.72
CA LYS A 31 -23.96 -2.79 20.18
C LYS A 31 -23.64 -1.32 19.86
N THR A 32 -22.99 -0.60 20.78
CA THR A 32 -22.59 0.80 20.56
C THR A 32 -21.55 0.90 19.44
N PHE A 33 -20.54 0.02 19.47
CA PHE A 33 -19.51 -0.02 18.44
C PHE A 33 -20.06 -0.23 17.02
N ILE A 34 -21.06 -1.10 16.87
CA ILE A 34 -21.73 -1.35 15.58
C ILE A 34 -22.68 -0.21 15.21
N ASN A 35 -23.44 0.33 16.16
CA ASN A 35 -24.33 1.47 15.88
C ASN A 35 -23.56 2.71 15.42
N ASP A 36 -22.44 3.02 16.07
CA ASP A 36 -21.56 4.14 15.68
C ASP A 36 -20.96 3.90 14.28
N MET A 37 -20.55 2.66 13.96
CA MET A 37 -20.10 2.28 12.62
C MET A 37 -21.20 2.48 11.57
N LEU A 38 -22.43 2.07 11.87
CA LEU A 38 -23.58 2.23 10.97
C LEU A 38 -23.92 3.71 10.77
N ALA A 39 -23.87 4.53 11.82
CA ALA A 39 -24.10 5.97 11.72
C ALA A 39 -23.07 6.65 10.81
N ASP A 40 -21.79 6.27 10.90
CA ASP A 40 -20.71 6.72 10.00
C ASP A 40 -21.03 6.36 8.53
N VAL A 41 -21.39 5.10 8.25
CA VAL A 41 -21.77 4.66 6.89
C VAL A 41 -23.01 5.38 6.37
N VAL A 42 -24.07 5.50 7.18
CA VAL A 42 -25.29 6.21 6.77
C VAL A 42 -25.01 7.69 6.47
N SER A 43 -24.14 8.33 7.25
CA SER A 43 -23.74 9.72 7.01
C SER A 43 -22.99 9.88 5.69
N HIS A 44 -22.11 8.93 5.35
CA HIS A 44 -21.42 8.88 4.06
C HIS A 44 -22.40 8.77 2.88
N GLU A 45 -23.34 7.83 2.94
CA GLU A 45 -24.32 7.65 1.86
C GLU A 45 -25.28 8.84 1.75
N MET A 46 -25.61 9.49 2.87
CA MET A 46 -26.36 10.75 2.85
C MET A 46 -25.59 11.87 2.15
N GLY A 47 -24.27 11.93 2.33
CA GLY A 47 -23.41 12.84 1.58
C GLY A 47 -23.51 12.62 0.07
N HIS A 48 -23.55 11.38 -0.40
CA HIS A 48 -23.80 11.08 -1.82
C HIS A 48 -25.19 11.54 -2.30
N ILE A 49 -26.23 11.37 -1.48
CA ILE A 49 -27.57 11.89 -1.79
C ILE A 49 -27.55 13.42 -1.96
N LEU A 50 -26.74 14.11 -1.16
CA LEU A 50 -26.48 15.56 -1.26
C LEU A 50 -25.46 15.92 -2.38
N GLY A 51 -25.13 14.98 -3.28
CA GLY A 51 -24.25 15.23 -4.42
C GLY A 51 -22.75 15.29 -4.08
N LEU A 52 -22.34 14.94 -2.87
CA LEU A 52 -20.94 14.93 -2.49
C LEU A 52 -20.22 13.70 -3.08
N ARG A 53 -19.03 13.95 -3.61
CA ARG A 53 -18.09 12.91 -4.06
C ARG A 53 -17.19 12.48 -2.91
N HIS A 54 -16.53 11.33 -3.08
CA HIS A 54 -15.51 10.91 -2.13
C HIS A 54 -14.38 11.93 -1.98
N ASN A 55 -13.77 11.98 -0.79
CA ASN A 55 -12.61 12.79 -0.50
C ASN A 55 -11.54 11.98 0.26
N PHE A 56 -10.62 11.35 -0.46
CA PHE A 56 -9.66 10.38 0.09
C PHE A 56 -8.41 10.99 0.74
N VAL A 57 -8.31 12.33 0.81
CA VAL A 57 -7.24 13.02 1.55
C VAL A 57 -7.71 13.51 2.92
N ALA A 58 -9.02 13.42 3.21
CA ALA A 58 -9.62 13.99 4.41
C ALA A 58 -9.14 13.29 5.69
N SER A 59 -8.82 12.01 5.62
CA SER A 59 -8.25 11.20 6.70
C SER A 59 -6.93 11.76 7.27
N THR A 60 -6.24 12.62 6.50
CA THR A 60 -4.94 13.20 6.87
C THR A 60 -5.03 14.46 7.74
N ALA A 61 -6.23 14.91 8.09
CA ALA A 61 -6.44 16.18 8.77
C ALA A 61 -5.98 16.21 10.24
N SER A 62 -5.86 15.06 10.91
CA SER A 62 -5.54 14.97 12.33
C SER A 62 -4.30 14.11 12.58
N THR A 63 -3.49 14.42 13.58
CA THR A 63 -2.39 13.53 14.01
C THR A 63 -2.91 12.29 14.73
N LEU A 64 -2.15 11.19 14.72
CA LEU A 64 -2.53 9.98 15.46
C LEU A 64 -2.61 10.19 16.98
N ASP A 65 -1.90 11.20 17.52
CA ASP A 65 -1.95 11.57 18.93
C ASP A 65 -3.25 12.31 19.28
N GLN A 66 -3.69 13.24 18.43
CA GLN A 66 -5.00 13.88 18.58
C GLN A 66 -6.13 12.84 18.51
N LEU A 67 -5.99 11.79 17.70
CA LEU A 67 -6.95 10.69 17.60
C LEU A 67 -6.99 9.78 18.84
N LYS A 68 -6.13 10.02 19.85
CA LYS A 68 -6.23 9.40 21.18
C LYS A 68 -7.12 10.21 22.13
N ASP A 69 -7.34 11.50 21.85
CA ASP A 69 -8.08 12.39 22.74
C ASP A 69 -9.60 12.32 22.44
N PRO A 70 -10.41 11.85 23.40
CA PRO A 70 -11.85 11.72 23.21
C PRO A 70 -12.54 13.06 22.93
N ASN A 71 -12.09 14.17 23.52
CA ASN A 71 -12.67 15.49 23.32
C ASN A 71 -12.34 16.02 21.93
N TYR A 72 -11.10 15.81 21.48
CA TYR A 72 -10.68 16.14 20.14
C TYR A 72 -11.50 15.39 19.10
N VAL A 73 -11.61 14.06 19.23
CA VAL A 73 -12.31 13.22 18.25
C VAL A 73 -13.81 13.52 18.22
N ARG A 74 -14.45 13.79 19.37
CA ARG A 74 -15.87 14.19 19.39
C ARG A 74 -16.11 15.53 18.70
N LYS A 75 -15.17 16.47 18.80
CA LYS A 75 -15.30 17.81 18.22
C LYS A 75 -14.97 17.84 16.72
N ASN A 76 -13.89 17.16 16.33
CA ASN A 76 -13.31 17.29 14.98
C ASN A 76 -13.50 16.04 14.11
N GLY A 77 -13.97 14.94 14.70
CA GLY A 77 -14.03 13.64 14.06
C GLY A 77 -12.68 12.92 14.00
N VAL A 78 -12.69 11.74 13.36
CA VAL A 78 -11.46 10.98 13.06
C VAL A 78 -10.81 11.43 11.74
N SER A 79 -11.58 12.11 10.89
CA SER A 79 -11.23 12.58 9.55
C SER A 79 -11.90 13.92 9.30
N ALA A 80 -11.42 14.68 8.33
CA ALA A 80 -12.07 15.94 7.95
C ALA A 80 -13.40 15.76 7.20
N SER A 81 -13.73 14.55 6.74
CA SER A 81 -14.95 14.28 5.98
C SER A 81 -15.51 12.88 6.24
N VAL A 82 -16.83 12.75 6.25
CA VAL A 82 -17.50 11.44 6.14
C VAL A 82 -17.33 10.82 4.76
N MET A 83 -16.97 11.60 3.73
CA MET A 83 -16.83 11.14 2.34
C MET A 83 -15.50 10.44 2.05
N ASP A 84 -14.63 10.26 3.03
CA ASP A 84 -13.47 9.36 2.93
C ASP A 84 -13.88 7.91 3.27
N TYR A 85 -13.03 6.95 2.93
CA TYR A 85 -13.11 5.60 3.46
C TYR A 85 -12.43 5.54 4.84
N ASN A 86 -13.08 6.13 5.85
CA ASN A 86 -12.54 6.24 7.19
C ASN A 86 -12.33 4.86 7.83
N PRO A 87 -11.10 4.47 8.23
CA PRO A 87 -10.85 3.18 8.85
C PRO A 87 -11.15 3.19 10.35
N PHE A 88 -10.90 2.06 11.01
CA PHE A 88 -10.97 1.96 12.47
C PHE A 88 -9.90 2.84 13.13
N ASN A 89 -10.29 3.70 14.07
CA ASN A 89 -9.34 4.51 14.84
C ASN A 89 -8.53 3.64 15.82
N ILE A 90 -7.43 3.07 15.33
CA ILE A 90 -6.54 2.20 16.11
C ILE A 90 -5.88 2.92 17.29
N SER A 91 -5.76 4.25 17.25
CA SER A 91 -5.20 5.06 18.34
C SER A 91 -6.08 5.01 19.60
N ALA A 92 -7.39 4.76 19.43
CA ALA A 92 -8.35 4.68 20.53
C ALA A 92 -8.32 3.36 21.31
N LEU A 93 -7.62 2.30 20.84
CA LEU A 93 -7.66 0.95 21.44
C LEU A 93 -7.38 0.87 22.94
N LYS A 94 -6.58 1.79 23.48
CA LYS A 94 -6.22 1.86 24.91
C LYS A 94 -6.73 3.12 25.60
N GLN A 95 -7.59 3.89 24.92
CA GLN A 95 -8.11 5.14 25.41
C GLN A 95 -9.53 4.93 25.92
N LYS A 96 -9.85 5.59 27.03
CA LYS A 96 -11.20 5.54 27.60
C LYS A 96 -12.10 6.48 26.80
N ASP A 97 -13.31 6.01 26.47
CA ASP A 97 -14.39 6.80 25.87
C ASP A 97 -14.02 7.54 24.57
N THR A 98 -12.95 7.14 23.88
CA THR A 98 -12.52 7.74 22.61
C THR A 98 -13.24 7.06 21.45
N PRO A 99 -13.94 7.81 20.59
CA PRO A 99 -14.66 7.22 19.46
C PRO A 99 -13.73 6.44 18.51
N PHE A 100 -14.20 5.27 18.08
CA PHE A 100 -13.51 4.41 17.10
C PHE A 100 -13.85 4.75 15.64
N TRP A 101 -15.00 5.41 15.45
CA TRP A 101 -15.59 5.76 14.17
C TRP A 101 -15.86 7.25 14.11
N MET A 102 -16.23 7.75 12.93
CA MET A 102 -16.58 9.15 12.75
C MET A 102 -17.87 9.48 13.53
N PRO A 103 -17.81 10.32 14.58
CA PRO A 103 -18.96 10.57 15.45
C PRO A 103 -19.93 11.63 14.89
N GLY A 104 -19.56 12.33 13.82
CA GLY A 104 -20.32 13.43 13.23
C GLY A 104 -19.72 13.87 11.90
N LEU A 105 -19.97 15.11 11.48
CA LEU A 105 -19.41 15.67 10.25
C LEU A 105 -18.07 16.38 10.52
N GLY A 106 -17.20 16.37 9.52
CA GLY A 106 -15.92 17.08 9.58
C GLY A 106 -15.94 18.44 8.87
N PRO A 107 -14.89 19.26 9.03
CA PRO A 107 -14.81 20.60 8.43
C PRO A 107 -14.97 20.62 6.91
N TYR A 108 -14.51 19.59 6.19
CA TYR A 108 -14.69 19.50 4.74
C TYR A 108 -16.17 19.35 4.37
N ASP A 109 -16.93 18.55 5.13
CA ASP A 109 -18.35 18.28 4.83
C ASP A 109 -19.16 19.59 4.86
N TYR A 110 -18.96 20.39 5.91
CA TYR A 110 -19.60 21.71 6.02
C TYR A 110 -19.17 22.67 4.90
N TRP A 111 -17.89 22.67 4.53
CA TRP A 111 -17.39 23.50 3.44
C TRP A 111 -17.94 23.11 2.07
N ALA A 112 -18.03 21.80 1.80
CA ALA A 112 -18.59 21.29 0.55
C ALA A 112 -20.09 21.60 0.43
N ILE A 113 -20.84 21.46 1.54
CA ILE A 113 -22.25 21.86 1.59
C ILE A 113 -22.39 23.38 1.43
N GLN A 114 -21.54 24.18 2.07
CA GLN A 114 -21.53 25.62 1.87
C GLN A 114 -21.33 25.99 0.39
N TYR A 115 -20.37 25.36 -0.28
CA TYR A 115 -20.16 25.60 -1.72
C TYR A 115 -21.38 25.21 -2.57
N GLY A 116 -22.02 24.09 -2.27
CA GLY A 116 -23.14 23.56 -3.07
C GLY A 116 -24.52 24.15 -2.75
N TYR A 117 -24.72 24.70 -1.54
CA TYR A 117 -26.05 25.01 -1.00
C TYR A 117 -26.15 26.35 -0.26
N GLU A 118 -25.08 27.14 -0.12
CA GLU A 118 -25.19 28.51 0.41
C GLU A 118 -26.12 29.35 -0.49
N THR A 119 -27.12 29.99 0.11
CA THR A 119 -27.96 30.95 -0.62
C THR A 119 -27.16 32.21 -0.90
N ILE A 120 -26.87 32.47 -2.18
CA ILE A 120 -26.15 33.66 -2.63
C ILE A 120 -27.17 34.62 -3.23
N ASP A 121 -27.34 35.80 -2.61
CA ASP A 121 -28.17 36.87 -3.16
C ASP A 121 -27.43 37.54 -4.32
N ALA A 122 -27.73 37.10 -5.54
CA ALA A 122 -27.11 37.59 -6.76
C ALA A 122 -28.17 37.75 -7.87
N PRO A 123 -28.06 38.78 -8.72
CA PRO A 123 -29.05 39.06 -9.77
C PRO A 123 -29.01 38.05 -10.94
N SER A 124 -28.00 37.17 -10.99
CA SER A 124 -27.86 36.12 -12.00
C SER A 124 -26.89 35.03 -11.54
N VAL A 125 -26.96 33.86 -12.18
CA VAL A 125 -26.03 32.73 -11.94
C VAL A 125 -24.57 33.14 -12.16
N ASP A 126 -24.31 34.01 -13.14
CA ASP A 126 -22.94 34.49 -13.39
C ASP A 126 -22.41 35.39 -12.27
N ALA A 127 -23.30 36.13 -11.60
CA ALA A 127 -22.95 37.01 -10.50
C ALA A 127 -22.64 36.24 -9.20
N GLU A 128 -23.00 34.96 -9.09
CA GLU A 128 -22.60 34.09 -7.97
C GLU A 128 -21.13 33.65 -8.05
N LYS A 129 -20.55 33.61 -9.25
CA LYS A 129 -19.21 33.06 -9.50
C LYS A 129 -18.11 33.63 -8.60
N PRO A 130 -18.03 34.94 -8.28
CA PRO A 130 -17.02 35.46 -7.39
C PRO A 130 -17.08 34.84 -5.99
N ARG A 131 -18.29 34.66 -5.43
CA ARG A 131 -18.50 34.05 -4.12
C ARG A 131 -18.15 32.55 -4.14
N LEU A 132 -18.59 31.82 -5.18
CA LEU A 132 -18.23 30.41 -5.35
C LEU A 132 -16.71 30.21 -5.49
N LYS A 133 -16.03 31.05 -6.28
CA LYS A 133 -14.56 31.04 -6.40
C LYS A 133 -13.88 31.33 -5.07
N GLN A 134 -14.41 32.28 -4.30
CA GLN A 134 -13.89 32.59 -2.97
C GLN A 134 -14.01 31.37 -2.04
N ILE A 135 -15.17 30.72 -1.99
CA ILE A 135 -15.37 29.51 -1.18
C ILE A 135 -14.42 28.39 -1.65
N ALA A 136 -14.32 28.14 -2.96
CA ALA A 136 -13.45 27.12 -3.54
C ALA A 136 -11.94 27.34 -3.27
N SER A 137 -11.50 28.61 -3.18
CA SER A 137 -10.10 28.96 -2.89
C SER A 137 -9.64 28.50 -1.50
N TRP A 138 -10.56 28.13 -0.61
CA TRP A 138 -10.23 27.70 0.75
C TRP A 138 -9.73 26.25 0.86
N ASN A 139 -9.58 25.52 -0.26
CA ASN A 139 -9.12 24.12 -0.31
C ASN A 139 -7.75 23.86 0.37
N THR A 140 -6.97 24.91 0.61
CA THR A 140 -5.67 24.88 1.28
C THR A 140 -5.75 25.05 2.80
N LYS A 141 -6.91 25.44 3.35
CA LYS A 141 -7.10 25.58 4.80
C LYS A 141 -7.06 24.19 5.46
N PRO A 142 -6.62 24.10 6.73
CA PRO A 142 -6.60 22.82 7.46
C PRO A 142 -7.95 22.11 7.40
N GLY A 143 -7.94 20.85 6.97
CA GLY A 143 -9.14 20.01 6.85
C GLY A 143 -10.02 20.28 5.61
N LEU A 144 -9.66 21.19 4.71
CA LEU A 144 -10.46 21.48 3.50
C LEU A 144 -9.84 20.94 2.20
N ALA A 145 -8.76 20.14 2.30
CA ALA A 145 -8.14 19.51 1.13
C ALA A 145 -9.12 18.54 0.45
N TYR A 146 -9.05 18.45 -0.89
CA TYR A 146 -9.92 17.60 -1.70
C TYR A 146 -9.14 16.71 -2.67
N GLN A 147 -9.40 15.40 -2.65
CA GLN A 147 -8.92 14.46 -3.66
C GLN A 147 -9.97 13.36 -3.97
N PRO A 148 -10.47 13.28 -5.23
CA PRO A 148 -11.59 12.41 -5.60
C PRO A 148 -11.18 10.98 -6.01
N ASP A 149 -12.17 10.19 -6.42
CA ASP A 149 -12.06 8.82 -6.94
C ASP A 149 -10.95 8.58 -7.95
N GLU A 150 -10.76 9.50 -8.91
CA GLU A 150 -9.79 9.33 -9.98
C GLU A 150 -8.34 9.41 -9.48
N SER A 151 -8.14 9.96 -8.28
CA SER A 151 -6.82 10.08 -7.63
C SER A 151 -6.58 9.00 -6.58
N ALA A 152 -7.64 8.32 -6.14
CA ALA A 152 -7.60 7.31 -5.09
C ALA A 152 -6.67 6.16 -5.44
N ASP A 153 -5.88 5.71 -4.46
CA ASP A 153 -5.04 4.52 -4.58
C ASP A 153 -4.06 4.58 -5.77
N SER A 154 -3.60 5.79 -6.12
CA SER A 154 -2.62 6.05 -7.18
C SER A 154 -1.21 6.27 -6.60
N PHE A 155 -0.45 7.23 -7.12
CA PHE A 155 0.93 7.51 -6.70
C PHE A 155 1.04 8.34 -5.41
N ASP A 156 -0.05 9.00 -4.99
CA ASP A 156 -0.07 9.80 -3.77
C ASP A 156 -0.40 8.92 -2.56
N PRO A 157 0.52 8.76 -1.60
CA PRO A 157 0.29 7.90 -0.44
C PRO A 157 -0.64 8.52 0.62
N SER A 158 -1.08 9.77 0.43
CA SER A 158 -2.08 10.45 1.28
C SER A 158 -3.50 10.44 0.71
N VAL A 159 -3.69 9.77 -0.44
CA VAL A 159 -4.99 9.67 -1.14
C VAL A 159 -5.33 8.18 -1.29
N VAL A 160 -5.53 7.50 -0.17
CA VAL A 160 -5.57 6.04 -0.11
C VAL A 160 -6.77 5.60 0.72
N ARG A 161 -7.54 4.64 0.21
CA ARG A 161 -8.69 4.13 0.96
C ARG A 161 -8.26 3.44 2.26
N PHE A 162 -8.97 3.70 3.35
CA PHE A 162 -8.70 3.15 4.67
C PHE A 162 -7.32 3.51 5.23
N ASP A 163 -6.94 4.76 5.03
CA ASP A 163 -5.79 5.40 5.67
C ASP A 163 -6.27 6.36 6.78
N LEU A 164 -5.36 6.74 7.68
CA LEU A 164 -5.73 7.59 8.81
C LEU A 164 -4.53 8.34 9.36
N GLY A 165 -4.76 9.59 9.71
CA GLY A 165 -3.81 10.45 10.36
C GLY A 165 -2.97 11.26 9.39
N SER A 166 -2.40 12.37 9.86
CA SER A 166 -1.51 13.26 9.10
C SER A 166 -0.22 12.58 8.64
N ASP A 167 0.08 11.40 9.17
CA ASP A 167 1.15 10.50 8.76
C ASP A 167 0.57 9.09 8.58
N PRO A 168 -0.06 8.78 7.43
CA PRO A 168 -0.67 7.48 7.20
C PRO A 168 0.31 6.30 7.30
N LEU A 169 1.61 6.55 7.06
CA LEU A 169 2.64 5.53 7.23
C LEU A 169 2.75 5.05 8.68
N ALA A 170 2.63 5.97 9.64
CA ALA A 170 2.61 5.62 11.06
C ALA A 170 1.36 4.82 11.43
N TYR A 171 0.22 5.10 10.80
CA TYR A 171 -0.99 4.29 10.97
C TYR A 171 -0.79 2.87 10.45
N TYR A 172 -0.20 2.70 9.26
CA TYR A 172 0.09 1.37 8.71
C TYR A 172 1.11 0.61 9.56
N ARG A 173 2.15 1.26 10.09
CA ARG A 173 3.05 0.66 11.07
C ARG A 173 2.26 0.09 12.25
N ARG A 174 1.35 0.89 12.82
CA ARG A 174 0.56 0.46 13.97
C ARG A 174 -0.35 -0.72 13.64
N MET A 175 -0.94 -0.74 12.44
CA MET A 175 -1.72 -1.87 11.93
C MET A 175 -0.85 -3.14 11.83
N LEU A 176 0.36 -3.03 11.27
CA LEU A 176 1.30 -4.16 11.12
C LEU A 176 1.74 -4.71 12.49
N GLU A 177 2.04 -3.85 13.45
CA GLU A 177 2.40 -4.23 14.82
C GLU A 177 1.26 -4.96 15.54
N VAL A 178 0.04 -4.41 15.46
CA VAL A 178 -1.14 -5.00 16.09
C VAL A 178 -1.50 -6.33 15.42
N SER A 179 -1.46 -6.43 14.09
CA SER A 179 -1.67 -7.69 13.38
C SER A 179 -0.64 -8.76 13.78
N ARG A 180 0.65 -8.41 13.89
CA ARG A 180 1.69 -9.33 14.36
C ARG A 180 1.39 -9.84 15.77
N TYR A 181 1.00 -8.96 16.69
CA TYR A 181 0.60 -9.35 18.04
C TYR A 181 -0.64 -10.27 18.07
N LEU A 182 -1.66 -9.95 17.26
CA LEU A 182 -2.88 -10.74 17.16
C LEU A 182 -2.63 -12.12 16.56
N PHE A 183 -1.70 -12.24 15.60
CA PHE A 183 -1.24 -13.53 15.10
C PHE A 183 -0.58 -14.37 16.19
N VAL A 184 0.39 -13.82 16.93
CA VAL A 184 1.10 -14.57 17.99
C VAL A 184 0.16 -15.05 19.10
N THR A 185 -0.94 -14.34 19.32
CA THR A 185 -1.93 -14.65 20.37
C THR A 185 -3.23 -15.25 19.83
N LEU A 186 -3.23 -15.75 18.59
CA LEU A 186 -4.45 -16.21 17.93
C LEU A 186 -5.06 -17.44 18.62
N ASP A 187 -4.23 -18.28 19.26
CA ASP A 187 -4.68 -19.43 20.06
C ASP A 187 -5.63 -19.08 21.22
N LYS A 188 -5.49 -17.89 21.81
CA LYS A 188 -6.42 -17.40 22.85
C LYS A 188 -7.86 -17.24 22.35
N ARG A 189 -8.08 -17.36 21.04
CA ARG A 189 -9.37 -17.19 20.36
C ARG A 189 -9.80 -18.47 19.64
N GLU A 190 -9.21 -19.61 20.01
CA GLU A 190 -9.66 -20.91 19.53
C GLU A 190 -11.12 -21.18 19.88
N PRO A 191 -11.85 -21.89 19.00
CA PRO A 191 -13.24 -22.24 19.25
C PRO A 191 -13.39 -23.03 20.55
N ARG A 192 -14.47 -22.76 21.28
CA ARG A 192 -14.82 -23.56 22.47
C ARG A 192 -15.32 -24.95 22.04
N LYS A 193 -15.47 -25.86 23.00
CA LYS A 193 -16.08 -27.18 22.77
C LYS A 193 -17.45 -27.01 22.10
N GLY A 194 -17.61 -27.59 20.90
CA GLY A 194 -18.83 -27.51 20.10
C GLY A 194 -18.90 -26.33 19.11
N GLU A 195 -17.91 -25.42 19.11
CA GLU A 195 -17.81 -24.34 18.12
C GLU A 195 -16.96 -24.75 16.91
N SER A 196 -17.27 -24.19 15.73
CA SER A 196 -16.52 -24.47 14.49
C SER A 196 -15.18 -23.74 14.41
N TYR A 197 -14.18 -24.40 13.84
CA TYR A 197 -12.91 -23.79 13.43
C TYR A 197 -13.04 -22.77 12.30
N THR A 198 -14.19 -22.69 11.61
CA THR A 198 -14.48 -21.64 10.63
C THR A 198 -14.14 -20.25 11.17
N ARG A 199 -14.51 -19.97 12.42
CA ARG A 199 -14.24 -18.66 13.05
C ARG A 199 -12.74 -18.40 13.20
N PHE A 200 -11.96 -19.43 13.54
CA PHE A 200 -10.50 -19.35 13.61
C PHE A 200 -9.90 -19.08 12.23
N THR A 201 -10.38 -19.76 11.18
CA THR A 201 -9.98 -19.53 9.79
C THR A 201 -10.29 -18.12 9.32
N GLN A 202 -11.51 -17.63 9.57
CA GLN A 202 -11.89 -16.25 9.28
C GLN A 202 -10.98 -15.28 10.04
N GLN A 203 -10.61 -15.61 11.28
CA GLN A 203 -9.71 -14.78 12.05
C GLN A 203 -8.32 -14.67 11.44
N PHE A 204 -7.77 -15.82 11.08
CA PHE A 204 -6.48 -15.92 10.40
C PHE A 204 -6.48 -15.15 9.06
N ASN A 205 -7.49 -15.38 8.22
CA ASN A 205 -7.60 -14.78 6.88
C ASN A 205 -7.71 -13.26 6.93
N SER A 206 -8.50 -12.72 7.87
CA SER A 206 -8.59 -11.28 8.02
C SER A 206 -7.28 -10.67 8.52
N LEU A 207 -6.57 -11.29 9.47
CA LEU A 207 -5.27 -10.79 9.93
C LEU A 207 -4.23 -10.76 8.80
N ILE A 208 -4.20 -11.79 7.95
CA ILE A 208 -3.25 -11.84 6.83
C ILE A 208 -3.60 -10.79 5.77
N ASN A 209 -4.90 -10.58 5.51
CA ASN A 209 -5.38 -9.55 4.60
C ASN A 209 -5.05 -8.14 5.11
N LEU A 210 -5.19 -7.89 6.40
CA LEU A 210 -4.85 -6.60 7.01
C LEU A 210 -3.35 -6.31 6.96
N GLN A 211 -2.51 -7.31 7.29
CA GLN A 211 -1.06 -7.17 7.16
C GLN A 211 -0.64 -6.91 5.71
N SER A 212 -1.20 -7.68 4.76
CA SER A 212 -0.97 -7.49 3.32
C SER A 212 -1.43 -6.11 2.84
N GLY A 213 -2.62 -5.68 3.23
CA GLY A 213 -3.19 -4.38 2.87
C GLY A 213 -2.38 -3.20 3.43
N ALA A 214 -1.97 -3.26 4.70
CA ALA A 214 -1.12 -2.23 5.30
C ALA A 214 0.25 -2.15 4.58
N ALA A 215 0.87 -3.28 4.26
CA ALA A 215 2.09 -3.32 3.47
C ALA A 215 1.91 -2.77 2.05
N ALA A 216 0.81 -3.14 1.37
CA ALA A 216 0.50 -2.64 0.04
C ALA A 216 0.33 -1.12 0.03
N ARG A 217 -0.33 -0.54 1.04
CA ARG A 217 -0.45 0.91 1.17
C ARG A 217 0.88 1.57 1.53
N ALA A 218 1.66 1.01 2.47
CA ALA A 218 2.99 1.52 2.81
C ALA A 218 3.93 1.59 1.60
N SER A 219 3.85 0.61 0.69
CA SER A 219 4.67 0.60 -0.53
C SER A 219 4.43 1.80 -1.48
N ARG A 220 3.30 2.52 -1.35
CA ARG A 220 2.99 3.72 -2.15
C ARG A 220 3.94 4.90 -1.86
N TYR A 221 4.55 4.93 -0.68
CA TYR A 221 5.52 5.95 -0.33
C TYR A 221 6.78 5.86 -1.22
N ILE A 222 7.15 4.67 -1.69
CA ILE A 222 8.33 4.44 -2.52
C ILE A 222 8.09 5.03 -3.92
N GLY A 223 8.85 6.06 -4.28
CA GLY A 223 8.63 6.84 -5.49
C GLY A 223 7.30 7.58 -5.51
N GLY A 224 6.68 7.82 -4.34
CA GLY A 224 5.41 8.55 -4.24
C GLY A 224 5.55 10.05 -4.47
N LEU A 225 4.43 10.71 -4.76
CA LEU A 225 4.34 12.17 -4.90
C LEU A 225 3.07 12.67 -4.18
N TYR A 226 3.16 13.76 -3.43
CA TYR A 226 1.98 14.47 -2.94
C TYR A 226 1.42 15.38 -4.02
N ALA A 227 0.17 15.16 -4.40
CA ALA A 227 -0.58 15.98 -5.34
C ALA A 227 -1.51 16.95 -4.59
N ARG A 228 -1.52 18.21 -5.01
CA ARG A 228 -2.41 19.25 -4.46
C ARG A 228 -3.15 19.94 -5.60
N ARG A 229 -4.38 20.36 -5.30
CA ARG A 229 -5.31 20.96 -6.28
C ARG A 229 -5.47 22.47 -6.14
N ASN A 230 -4.62 23.11 -5.31
CA ASN A 230 -4.65 24.56 -5.14
C ASN A 230 -4.33 25.29 -6.45
N PHE A 231 -4.99 26.41 -6.68
CA PHE A 231 -4.77 27.30 -7.81
C PHE A 231 -3.78 28.41 -7.47
N ARG A 232 -3.25 29.07 -8.51
CA ARG A 232 -2.39 30.24 -8.33
C ARG A 232 -3.18 31.36 -7.66
N GLY A 233 -2.67 31.87 -6.55
CA GLY A 233 -3.31 32.92 -5.74
C GLY A 233 -4.29 32.41 -4.70
N ASP A 234 -4.48 31.09 -4.55
CA ASP A 234 -5.20 30.55 -3.41
C ASP A 234 -4.46 30.91 -2.11
N PRO A 235 -5.16 31.20 -1.00
CA PRO A 235 -4.53 31.41 0.29
C PRO A 235 -3.60 30.24 0.64
N ASN A 236 -2.38 30.49 1.10
CA ASN A 236 -1.42 29.43 1.45
C ASN A 236 -1.17 28.40 0.33
N GLU A 237 -1.19 28.82 -0.94
CA GLU A 237 -0.83 27.96 -2.07
C GLU A 237 0.50 27.24 -1.83
N LYS A 238 0.58 25.99 -2.30
CA LYS A 238 1.78 25.17 -2.18
C LYS A 238 2.14 24.56 -3.54
N PRO A 239 3.37 24.05 -3.71
CA PRO A 239 3.70 23.29 -4.91
C PRO A 239 2.72 22.13 -5.10
N THR A 240 2.21 21.99 -6.33
CA THR A 240 1.09 21.10 -6.69
C THR A 240 1.50 19.64 -6.81
N LEU A 241 2.79 19.35 -7.00
CA LEU A 241 3.31 18.00 -7.11
C LEU A 241 4.70 17.91 -6.48
N VAL A 242 4.82 17.24 -5.33
CA VAL A 242 6.06 17.20 -4.54
C VAL A 242 6.45 15.76 -4.24
N PRO A 243 7.72 15.35 -4.42
CA PRO A 243 8.19 14.05 -3.97
C PRO A 243 7.91 13.80 -2.49
N VAL A 244 7.53 12.56 -2.17
CA VAL A 244 7.52 12.10 -0.78
C VAL A 244 8.94 12.25 -0.21
N PRO A 245 9.11 12.85 0.99
CA PRO A 245 10.43 13.03 1.60
C PRO A 245 11.22 11.73 1.67
N ALA A 246 12.52 11.78 1.39
CA ALA A 246 13.37 10.59 1.33
C ALA A 246 13.29 9.75 2.62
N GLU A 247 13.25 10.40 3.80
CA GLU A 247 13.11 9.70 5.08
C GLU A 247 11.82 8.88 5.18
N LYS A 248 10.71 9.38 4.62
CA LYS A 248 9.44 8.63 4.57
C LYS A 248 9.50 7.45 3.60
N GLN A 249 10.24 7.57 2.49
CA GLN A 249 10.47 6.45 1.58
C GLN A 249 11.32 5.36 2.24
N ARG A 250 12.37 5.75 2.97
CA ARG A 250 13.22 4.84 3.76
C ARG A 250 12.45 4.15 4.87
N GLU A 251 11.62 4.91 5.60
CA GLU A 251 10.72 4.39 6.63
C GLU A 251 9.78 3.32 6.05
N ALA A 252 9.17 3.59 4.89
CA ALA A 252 8.29 2.65 4.21
C ALA A 252 9.02 1.39 3.73
N LEU A 253 10.21 1.54 3.14
CA LEU A 253 11.03 0.41 2.72
C LEU A 253 11.46 -0.44 3.92
N SER A 254 11.81 0.18 5.05
CA SER A 254 12.13 -0.51 6.29
C SER A 254 10.94 -1.31 6.83
N LEU A 255 9.73 -0.75 6.77
CA LEU A 255 8.50 -1.48 7.13
C LEU A 255 8.29 -2.71 6.23
N LEU A 256 8.44 -2.57 4.91
CA LEU A 256 8.32 -3.71 3.99
C LEU A 256 9.40 -4.77 4.25
N ASN A 257 10.65 -4.34 4.46
CA ASN A 257 11.75 -5.23 4.81
C ASN A 257 11.43 -6.02 6.10
N THR A 258 10.81 -5.38 7.09
CA THR A 258 10.52 -5.98 8.41
C THR A 258 9.26 -6.87 8.43
N PHE A 259 8.20 -6.45 7.76
CA PHE A 259 6.87 -7.08 7.86
C PHE A 259 6.47 -7.90 6.63
N VAL A 260 7.26 -7.86 5.56
CA VAL A 260 7.00 -8.62 4.33
C VAL A 260 8.21 -9.44 3.91
N PHE A 261 9.38 -8.83 3.74
CA PHE A 261 10.51 -9.51 3.09
C PHE A 261 11.42 -10.30 4.02
N ALA A 262 11.51 -9.90 5.30
CA ALA A 262 12.28 -10.62 6.30
C ALA A 262 11.86 -12.09 6.40
N GLU A 263 12.82 -12.96 6.70
CA GLU A 263 12.56 -14.39 6.96
C GLU A 263 11.52 -14.57 8.09
N SER A 264 11.55 -13.69 9.08
CA SER A 264 10.62 -13.65 10.23
C SER A 264 9.35 -12.82 10.02
N ALA A 265 9.10 -12.31 8.80
CA ALA A 265 7.95 -11.44 8.52
C ALA A 265 6.60 -12.14 8.83
N PHE A 266 6.55 -13.46 8.62
CA PHE A 266 5.39 -14.32 8.83
C PHE A 266 5.69 -15.44 9.83
N THR A 267 6.29 -15.10 10.98
CA THR A 267 6.47 -16.04 12.10
C THR A 267 5.13 -16.35 12.77
N ILE A 268 4.35 -17.20 12.11
CA ILE A 268 3.07 -17.72 12.58
C ILE A 268 3.30 -19.13 13.14
N PRO A 269 2.81 -19.45 14.35
CA PRO A 269 2.90 -20.80 14.91
C PRO A 269 2.39 -21.87 13.93
N PRO A 270 3.23 -22.85 13.51
CA PRO A 270 2.83 -23.86 12.52
C PRO A 270 1.57 -24.65 12.90
N ARG A 271 1.33 -24.83 14.20
CA ARG A 271 0.13 -25.47 14.77
C ARG A 271 -1.19 -24.78 14.40
N TYR A 272 -1.15 -23.55 13.89
CA TYR A 272 -2.36 -22.85 13.43
C TYR A 272 -2.79 -23.30 12.05
N PHE A 273 -1.85 -23.71 11.19
CA PHE A 273 -2.17 -24.10 9.82
C PHE A 273 -3.00 -25.39 9.77
N SER A 274 -2.77 -26.32 10.70
CA SER A 274 -3.58 -27.54 10.84
C SER A 274 -4.97 -27.30 11.45
N LYS A 275 -5.29 -26.06 11.85
CA LYS A 275 -6.59 -25.65 12.40
C LYS A 275 -7.45 -24.89 11.39
N LEU A 276 -6.89 -24.58 10.21
CA LEU A 276 -7.64 -23.94 9.15
C LEU A 276 -8.64 -24.94 8.57
N ALA A 277 -9.90 -24.57 8.58
CA ALA A 277 -11.02 -25.36 8.10
C ALA A 277 -11.94 -24.49 7.26
N ALA A 278 -12.54 -25.09 6.23
CA ALA A 278 -13.59 -24.44 5.46
C ALA A 278 -14.86 -24.32 6.30
N ASP A 279 -15.73 -23.39 5.90
CA ASP A 279 -17.04 -23.29 6.49
C ASP A 279 -17.90 -24.48 6.02
N PRO A 280 -18.44 -25.32 6.91
CA PRO A 280 -19.34 -26.39 6.48
C PRO A 280 -20.70 -25.86 5.99
N ASN A 281 -21.01 -24.59 6.24
CA ASN A 281 -22.29 -23.97 5.90
C ASN A 281 -22.18 -22.93 4.78
N VAL A 282 -21.18 -23.02 3.89
CA VAL A 282 -21.08 -22.07 2.76
C VAL A 282 -22.34 -22.18 1.90
N ASP A 283 -23.06 -21.06 1.77
CA ASP A 283 -24.22 -20.97 0.88
C ASP A 283 -23.76 -21.04 -0.59
N LEU A 284 -24.61 -21.62 -1.45
CA LEU A 284 -24.38 -21.80 -2.88
C LEU A 284 -24.00 -20.48 -3.56
N VAL A 285 -24.57 -19.36 -3.12
CA VAL A 285 -24.24 -18.02 -3.61
C VAL A 285 -22.75 -17.72 -3.39
N GLN A 286 -22.20 -18.04 -2.22
CA GLN A 286 -20.80 -17.78 -1.89
C GLN A 286 -19.85 -18.74 -2.61
N VAL A 287 -20.28 -19.98 -2.91
CA VAL A 287 -19.54 -20.91 -3.79
C VAL A 287 -19.47 -20.36 -5.22
N VAL A 288 -20.59 -19.85 -5.75
CA VAL A 288 -20.65 -19.27 -7.10
C VAL A 288 -19.83 -17.99 -7.20
N LEU A 289 -19.91 -17.10 -6.22
CA LEU A 289 -19.14 -15.84 -6.19
C LEU A 289 -17.64 -16.06 -6.01
N SER A 290 -17.22 -17.19 -5.41
CA SER A 290 -15.80 -17.59 -5.32
C SER A 290 -15.29 -18.33 -6.57
N GLY A 291 -16.10 -18.40 -7.65
CA GLY A 291 -15.73 -19.08 -8.88
C GLY A 291 -15.61 -20.60 -8.72
N GLY A 292 -16.38 -21.19 -7.79
CA GLY A 292 -16.35 -22.63 -7.50
C GLY A 292 -15.10 -23.11 -6.75
N SER A 293 -14.17 -22.22 -6.39
CA SER A 293 -12.94 -22.57 -5.67
C SER A 293 -13.03 -22.16 -4.21
N LEU A 294 -13.60 -23.04 -3.39
CA LEU A 294 -13.33 -23.03 -1.95
C LEU A 294 -12.12 -23.92 -1.74
N ALA A 295 -10.90 -23.40 -1.89
CA ALA A 295 -9.68 -24.15 -1.61
C ALA A 295 -9.73 -24.70 -0.17
N GLN A 296 -10.11 -25.98 -0.04
CA GLN A 296 -10.31 -26.68 1.24
C GLN A 296 -8.97 -26.99 1.92
N ASP A 297 -7.89 -26.96 1.16
CA ASP A 297 -6.54 -27.32 1.55
C ASP A 297 -5.70 -26.15 2.07
N PHE A 298 -6.25 -24.93 2.07
CA PHE A 298 -5.64 -23.70 2.62
C PHE A 298 -4.14 -23.57 2.30
N PRO A 299 -3.75 -23.25 1.06
CA PRO A 299 -2.35 -23.16 0.66
C PRO A 299 -1.68 -21.90 1.26
N VAL A 300 -1.37 -21.94 2.56
CA VAL A 300 -0.87 -20.78 3.33
C VAL A 300 0.50 -20.34 2.81
N ARG A 301 1.36 -21.29 2.44
CA ARG A 301 2.65 -21.00 1.83
C ARG A 301 2.49 -20.16 0.56
N ASP A 302 1.53 -20.49 -0.28
CA ASP A 302 1.30 -19.81 -1.56
C ASP A 302 0.67 -18.45 -1.33
N THR A 303 -0.24 -18.35 -0.35
CA THR A 303 -0.80 -17.07 0.09
C THR A 303 0.30 -16.11 0.56
N ILE A 304 1.20 -16.55 1.45
CA ILE A 304 2.31 -15.73 1.94
C ILE A 304 3.27 -15.38 0.80
N SER A 305 3.62 -16.36 -0.04
CA SER A 305 4.49 -16.14 -1.20
C SER A 305 3.93 -15.07 -2.13
N ARG A 306 2.63 -15.12 -2.43
CA ARG A 306 1.93 -14.13 -3.27
C ARG A 306 1.98 -12.73 -2.66
N ILE A 307 1.84 -12.60 -1.34
CA ILE A 307 1.96 -11.30 -0.67
C ILE A 307 3.37 -10.73 -0.84
N GLN A 308 4.40 -11.55 -0.58
CA GLN A 308 5.79 -11.13 -0.71
C GLN A 308 6.15 -10.76 -2.15
N THR A 309 5.79 -11.60 -3.13
CA THR A 309 6.10 -11.33 -4.54
C THR A 309 5.30 -10.14 -5.09
N SER A 310 4.05 -9.96 -4.66
CA SER A 310 3.25 -8.79 -5.07
C SER A 310 3.84 -7.48 -4.54
N ALA A 311 4.28 -7.46 -3.28
CA ALA A 311 4.96 -6.29 -2.70
C ALA A 311 6.27 -5.97 -3.44
N LEU A 312 7.07 -7.00 -3.75
CA LEU A 312 8.32 -6.85 -4.50
C LEU A 312 8.07 -6.32 -5.92
N ASN A 313 7.14 -6.95 -6.67
CA ASN A 313 6.75 -6.52 -8.02
C ASN A 313 6.27 -5.07 -8.04
N ARG A 314 5.56 -4.64 -6.99
CA ARG A 314 5.03 -3.29 -6.87
C ARG A 314 6.15 -2.26 -6.72
N ILE A 315 7.06 -2.44 -5.78
CA ILE A 315 8.16 -1.48 -5.51
C ILE A 315 9.22 -1.47 -6.62
N MET A 316 9.37 -2.59 -7.34
CA MET A 316 10.27 -2.70 -8.51
C MET A 316 9.56 -2.46 -9.84
N SER A 317 8.30 -2.02 -9.83
CA SER A 317 7.53 -1.82 -11.06
C SER A 317 8.11 -0.69 -11.91
N PRO A 318 7.99 -0.74 -13.26
CA PRO A 318 8.51 0.31 -14.13
C PRO A 318 8.00 1.72 -13.75
N ALA A 319 6.75 1.82 -13.32
CA ALA A 319 6.18 3.09 -12.88
C ALA A 319 6.84 3.64 -11.61
N VAL A 320 7.14 2.80 -10.62
CA VAL A 320 7.87 3.22 -9.42
C VAL A 320 9.31 3.60 -9.76
N LEU A 321 10.03 2.77 -10.53
CA LEU A 321 11.42 3.04 -10.89
C LEU A 321 11.56 4.35 -11.67
N ARG A 322 10.67 4.62 -12.63
CA ARG A 322 10.62 5.92 -13.31
C ARG A 322 10.36 7.06 -12.35
N ARG A 323 9.42 6.93 -11.41
CA ARG A 323 9.12 8.00 -10.45
C ARG A 323 10.29 8.27 -9.52
N ILE A 324 11.00 7.25 -9.02
CA ILE A 324 12.20 7.45 -8.20
C ILE A 324 13.22 8.29 -8.98
N SER A 325 13.59 7.85 -10.19
CA SER A 325 14.53 8.58 -11.04
C SER A 325 14.07 10.01 -11.36
N ASN A 326 12.79 10.23 -11.66
CA ASN A 326 12.27 11.58 -11.92
C ASN A 326 12.21 12.46 -10.66
N ASN A 327 11.98 11.86 -9.49
CA ASN A 327 11.88 12.59 -8.23
C ASN A 327 13.24 13.16 -7.79
N GLU A 328 14.35 12.54 -8.19
CA GLU A 328 15.71 13.04 -7.93
C GLU A 328 15.93 14.45 -8.52
N TYR A 329 15.28 14.80 -9.64
CA TYR A 329 15.32 16.15 -10.24
C TYR A 329 14.40 17.16 -9.55
N LYS A 330 13.50 16.71 -8.68
CA LYS A 330 12.46 17.55 -8.04
C LYS A 330 12.76 17.88 -6.58
N VAL A 331 13.76 17.25 -5.99
CA VAL A 331 14.16 17.52 -4.61
C VAL A 331 15.16 18.69 -4.56
N GLY A 332 15.08 19.51 -3.49
CA GLY A 332 15.99 20.64 -3.32
C GLY A 332 17.44 20.26 -3.00
N ASP A 333 17.65 19.06 -2.46
CA ASP A 333 18.97 18.49 -2.19
C ASP A 333 19.06 17.07 -2.78
N PRO A 334 19.61 16.93 -4.00
CA PRO A 334 19.79 15.63 -4.66
C PRO A 334 20.64 14.65 -3.85
N ALA A 335 21.58 15.11 -3.02
CA ALA A 335 22.45 14.23 -2.24
C ALA A 335 21.69 13.48 -1.14
N ARG A 336 20.52 13.99 -0.72
CA ARG A 336 19.65 13.35 0.27
C ARG A 336 18.46 12.62 -0.34
N ALA A 337 18.33 12.62 -1.66
CA ALA A 337 17.25 11.94 -2.37
C ALA A 337 17.20 10.43 -2.04
N PHE A 338 16.01 9.84 -2.11
CA PHE A 338 15.88 8.39 -2.17
C PHE A 338 16.10 7.96 -3.62
N THR A 339 17.07 7.07 -3.85
CA THR A 339 17.56 6.74 -5.20
C THR A 339 17.22 5.33 -5.64
N LEU A 340 17.35 5.08 -6.94
CA LEU A 340 17.28 3.71 -7.49
C LEU A 340 18.34 2.80 -6.86
N ALA A 341 19.57 3.28 -6.68
CA ALA A 341 20.65 2.50 -6.07
C ALA A 341 20.31 2.05 -4.64
N GLU A 342 19.75 2.96 -3.83
CA GLU A 342 19.31 2.68 -2.46
C GLU A 342 18.23 1.58 -2.43
N LEU A 343 17.23 1.66 -3.32
CA LEU A 343 16.18 0.64 -3.44
C LEU A 343 16.76 -0.74 -3.79
N PHE A 344 17.55 -0.84 -4.86
CA PHE A 344 18.11 -2.10 -5.35
C PHE A 344 19.02 -2.75 -4.30
N GLN A 345 19.89 -1.96 -3.66
CA GLN A 345 20.78 -2.43 -2.61
C GLN A 345 20.02 -2.94 -1.38
N SER A 346 19.04 -2.18 -0.89
CA SER A 346 18.25 -2.54 0.30
C SER A 346 17.44 -3.82 0.08
N VAL A 347 16.78 -3.95 -1.08
CA VAL A 347 16.05 -5.16 -1.48
C VAL A 347 17.02 -6.33 -1.63
N GLY A 348 18.13 -6.15 -2.34
CA GLY A 348 19.15 -7.19 -2.52
C GLY A 348 19.74 -7.72 -1.22
N ASN A 349 20.04 -6.84 -0.28
CA ASN A 349 20.60 -7.23 1.01
C ASN A 349 19.57 -7.98 1.87
N THR A 350 18.32 -7.52 1.87
CA THR A 350 17.25 -8.13 2.66
C THR A 350 16.85 -9.52 2.15
N LEU A 351 16.85 -9.73 0.83
CA LEU A 351 16.35 -10.96 0.21
C LEU A 351 17.38 -12.10 0.16
N TRP A 352 18.65 -11.80 0.39
CA TRP A 352 19.77 -12.75 0.23
C TRP A 352 20.65 -12.88 1.48
N THR A 353 20.08 -12.67 2.66
CA THR A 353 20.79 -12.73 3.95
C THR A 353 21.45 -14.09 4.23
N GLU A 354 20.89 -15.17 3.71
CA GLU A 354 21.31 -16.55 3.90
C GLU A 354 22.68 -16.82 3.27
N LEU A 355 23.02 -16.09 2.20
CA LEU A 355 24.31 -16.23 1.51
C LEU A 355 25.48 -15.83 2.42
N GLY A 356 25.31 -14.78 3.23
CA GLY A 356 26.37 -14.29 4.13
C GLY A 356 26.68 -15.27 5.26
N GLY A 357 25.66 -15.94 5.79
CA GLY A 357 25.80 -16.94 6.85
C GLY A 357 25.94 -18.38 6.36
N LYS A 358 25.96 -18.62 5.04
CA LYS A 358 25.90 -19.96 4.43
C LYS A 358 24.80 -20.85 5.06
N ARG A 359 23.61 -20.27 5.27
CA ARG A 359 22.45 -20.94 5.89
C ARG A 359 21.56 -21.60 4.84
N ASN A 360 20.80 -22.62 5.23
CA ASN A 360 19.73 -23.17 4.41
C ASN A 360 18.69 -22.10 4.08
N VAL A 361 18.21 -22.09 2.83
CA VAL A 361 17.22 -21.12 2.36
C VAL A 361 15.84 -21.74 2.49
N GLY A 362 14.99 -21.19 3.34
CA GLY A 362 13.62 -21.68 3.55
C GLY A 362 12.70 -21.59 2.31
N PRO A 363 11.58 -22.33 2.27
CA PRO A 363 10.73 -22.45 1.09
C PRO A 363 10.11 -21.13 0.60
N LEU A 364 9.70 -20.24 1.51
CA LEU A 364 9.19 -18.90 1.16
C LEU A 364 10.32 -18.02 0.60
N ARG A 365 11.51 -18.08 1.21
CA ARG A 365 12.70 -17.34 0.78
C ARG A 365 13.17 -17.75 -0.61
N ARG A 366 13.17 -19.04 -0.92
CA ARG A 366 13.46 -19.53 -2.28
C ARG A 366 12.51 -18.94 -3.33
N THR A 367 11.21 -18.88 -3.03
CA THR A 367 10.23 -18.26 -3.94
C THR A 367 10.47 -16.77 -4.11
N LEU A 368 10.71 -16.04 -3.03
CA LEU A 368 10.99 -14.60 -3.09
C LEU A 368 12.30 -14.27 -3.83
N GLN A 369 13.35 -15.05 -3.60
CA GLN A 369 14.64 -14.92 -4.28
C GLN A 369 14.53 -15.18 -5.79
N ARG A 370 13.76 -16.19 -6.21
CA ARG A 370 13.47 -16.43 -7.64
C ARG A 370 12.72 -15.26 -8.25
N ALA A 371 11.65 -14.80 -7.60
CA ALA A 371 10.88 -13.65 -8.08
C ALA A 371 11.76 -12.39 -8.24
N HIS A 372 12.72 -12.18 -7.34
CA HIS A 372 13.68 -11.09 -7.45
C HIS A 372 14.61 -11.24 -8.67
N VAL A 373 15.18 -12.43 -8.89
CA VAL A 373 16.03 -12.69 -10.08
C VAL A 373 15.23 -12.58 -11.37
N ASP A 374 13.99 -13.06 -11.40
CA ASP A 374 13.10 -12.94 -12.55
C ASP A 374 12.78 -11.47 -12.87
N LEU A 375 12.54 -10.63 -11.84
CA LEU A 375 12.37 -9.19 -12.01
C LEU A 375 13.61 -8.50 -12.56
N LEU A 376 14.79 -8.76 -11.98
CA LEU A 376 16.05 -8.19 -12.46
C LEU A 376 16.33 -8.62 -13.90
N THR A 377 16.08 -9.90 -14.21
CA THR A 377 16.20 -10.44 -15.57
C THR A 377 15.27 -9.69 -16.52
N SER A 378 13.99 -9.54 -16.18
CA SER A 378 13.02 -8.81 -17.00
C SER A 378 13.43 -7.36 -17.24
N ILE A 379 13.96 -6.68 -16.23
CA ILE A 379 14.47 -5.30 -16.36
C ILE A 379 15.66 -5.24 -17.34
N VAL A 380 16.55 -6.24 -17.31
CA VAL A 380 17.78 -6.25 -18.13
C VAL A 380 17.54 -6.73 -19.56
N THR A 381 16.69 -7.72 -19.78
CA THR A 381 16.56 -8.41 -21.07
C THR A 381 15.41 -7.91 -21.93
N ASN A 382 14.50 -7.08 -21.40
CA ASN A 382 13.37 -6.57 -22.16
C ASN A 382 13.70 -5.18 -22.78
N PRO A 383 14.03 -5.09 -24.08
CA PRO A 383 14.37 -3.83 -24.73
C PRO A 383 13.19 -2.84 -24.78
N ALA A 384 11.95 -3.33 -24.78
CA ALA A 384 10.74 -2.50 -24.79
C ALA A 384 10.28 -2.06 -23.39
N SER A 385 11.02 -2.44 -22.33
CA SER A 385 10.65 -2.11 -20.97
C SER A 385 10.72 -0.60 -20.72
N PRO A 386 9.65 0.05 -20.21
CA PRO A 386 9.61 1.49 -19.95
C PRO A 386 10.32 1.84 -18.62
N VAL A 387 11.40 1.13 -18.28
CA VAL A 387 12.24 1.37 -17.10
C VAL A 387 13.37 2.34 -17.46
N PRO A 388 13.84 3.20 -16.52
CA PRO A 388 14.99 4.06 -16.75
C PRO A 388 16.27 3.26 -17.06
N ASP A 389 17.18 3.84 -17.84
CA ASP A 389 18.43 3.16 -18.21
C ASP A 389 19.32 2.87 -16.99
N ASP A 390 19.37 3.78 -16.01
CA ASP A 390 20.07 3.54 -14.74
C ASP A 390 19.50 2.33 -13.99
N ALA A 391 18.19 2.11 -14.03
CA ALA A 391 17.59 0.92 -13.44
C ALA A 391 18.02 -0.36 -14.16
N LYS A 392 18.23 -0.33 -15.49
CA LYS A 392 18.77 -1.46 -16.26
C LYS A 392 20.22 -1.76 -15.88
N VAL A 393 21.03 -0.72 -15.70
CA VAL A 393 22.44 -0.84 -15.29
C VAL A 393 22.54 -1.39 -13.87
N LEU A 394 21.77 -0.85 -12.93
CA LEU A 394 21.70 -1.32 -11.54
C LEU A 394 21.19 -2.77 -11.45
N ALA A 395 20.18 -3.14 -12.24
CA ALA A 395 19.69 -4.52 -12.29
C ALA A 395 20.77 -5.49 -12.78
N TRP A 396 21.50 -5.11 -13.82
CA TRP A 396 22.60 -5.89 -14.36
C TRP A 396 23.76 -6.04 -13.37
N ASP A 397 24.13 -4.95 -12.69
CA ASP A 397 25.15 -4.99 -11.64
C ASP A 397 24.74 -5.89 -10.48
N GLN A 398 23.48 -5.81 -10.06
CA GLN A 398 22.93 -6.66 -9.01
C GLN A 398 22.93 -8.13 -9.39
N LEU A 399 22.58 -8.50 -10.64
CA LEU A 399 22.70 -9.87 -11.14
C LEU A 399 24.15 -10.37 -11.07
N ARG A 400 25.13 -9.55 -11.48
CA ARG A 400 26.56 -9.91 -11.38
C ARG A 400 27.00 -10.11 -9.94
N THR A 401 26.61 -9.21 -9.05
CA THR A 401 26.89 -9.30 -7.61
C THR A 401 26.28 -10.56 -7.00
N LEU A 402 25.04 -10.90 -7.36
CA LEU A 402 24.39 -12.13 -6.91
C LEU A 402 25.09 -13.38 -7.42
N LYS A 403 25.52 -13.41 -8.70
CA LYS A 403 26.33 -14.52 -9.25
C LYS A 403 27.58 -14.77 -8.40
N GLN A 404 28.32 -13.71 -8.08
CA GLN A 404 29.53 -13.82 -7.25
C GLN A 404 29.21 -14.30 -5.82
N ARG A 405 28.20 -13.70 -5.17
CA ARG A 405 27.81 -14.06 -3.81
C ARG A 405 27.32 -15.50 -3.70
N ILE A 406 26.51 -15.97 -4.65
CA ILE A 406 26.04 -17.36 -4.68
C ILE A 406 27.22 -18.30 -4.93
N GLY A 407 28.13 -17.96 -5.87
CA GLY A 407 29.35 -18.71 -6.12
C GLY A 407 30.21 -18.92 -4.86
N ALA A 408 30.45 -17.84 -4.10
CA ALA A 408 31.18 -17.88 -2.83
C ALA A 408 30.44 -18.68 -1.74
N ALA A 409 29.11 -18.70 -1.78
CA ALA A 409 28.29 -19.43 -0.83
C ALA A 409 28.26 -20.95 -1.10
N ARG A 410 28.64 -21.45 -2.29
CA ARG A 410 28.53 -22.88 -2.68
C ARG A 410 29.25 -23.86 -1.76
N GLY A 411 30.28 -23.42 -1.02
CA GLY A 411 31.00 -24.25 -0.05
C GLY A 411 30.28 -24.49 1.28
N GLY A 412 29.01 -24.10 1.41
CA GLY A 412 28.20 -24.36 2.61
C GLY A 412 27.67 -25.80 2.69
N LYS A 413 27.40 -26.28 3.91
CA LYS A 413 26.68 -27.55 4.15
C LYS A 413 25.18 -27.30 4.04
N TYR A 414 24.63 -27.53 2.84
CA TYR A 414 23.24 -27.26 2.52
C TYR A 414 22.38 -28.51 2.46
N ASP A 415 21.09 -28.34 2.75
CA ASP A 415 20.07 -29.32 2.36
C ASP A 415 19.94 -29.40 0.83
N THR A 416 19.31 -30.47 0.35
CA THR A 416 19.11 -30.70 -1.09
C THR A 416 18.40 -29.53 -1.77
N TYR A 417 17.37 -28.98 -1.13
CA TYR A 417 16.57 -27.91 -1.70
C TYR A 417 17.36 -26.60 -1.87
N THR A 418 18.21 -26.28 -0.91
CA THR A 418 19.06 -25.09 -0.95
C THR A 418 20.14 -25.25 -2.00
N ARG A 419 20.81 -26.41 -2.04
CA ARG A 419 21.82 -26.68 -3.08
C ARG A 419 21.25 -26.53 -4.48
N VAL A 420 20.13 -27.21 -4.77
CA VAL A 420 19.48 -27.17 -6.09
C VAL A 420 18.97 -25.76 -6.41
N HIS A 421 18.42 -25.05 -5.43
CA HIS A 421 17.96 -23.66 -5.63
C HIS A 421 19.10 -22.71 -5.99
N LEU A 422 20.25 -22.80 -5.31
CA LEU A 422 21.40 -21.96 -5.62
C LEU A 422 22.00 -22.28 -6.99
N ASP A 423 22.12 -23.57 -7.34
CA ASP A 423 22.60 -24.00 -8.66
C ASP A 423 21.64 -23.52 -9.78
N GLU A 424 20.33 -23.69 -9.60
CA GLU A 424 19.31 -23.27 -10.56
C GLU A 424 19.26 -21.74 -10.72
N THR A 425 19.37 -21.00 -9.62
CA THR A 425 19.46 -19.54 -9.62
C THR A 425 20.68 -19.06 -10.40
N LEU A 426 21.85 -19.69 -10.23
CA LEU A 426 23.06 -19.35 -10.99
C LEU A 426 22.85 -19.55 -12.50
N VAL A 427 22.19 -20.64 -12.90
CA VAL A 427 21.86 -20.90 -14.31
C VAL A 427 20.96 -19.79 -14.86
N ARG A 428 19.93 -19.36 -14.12
CA ARG A 428 19.07 -18.22 -14.51
C ARG A 428 19.86 -16.93 -14.70
N ILE A 429 20.70 -16.59 -13.72
CA ILE A 429 21.50 -15.36 -13.76
C ILE A 429 22.46 -15.37 -14.96
N ASN A 430 23.12 -16.50 -15.23
CA ASN A 430 24.01 -16.62 -16.40
C ASN A 430 23.24 -16.38 -17.70
N ARG A 431 22.10 -17.05 -17.90
CA ARG A 431 21.26 -16.86 -19.09
C ARG A 431 20.84 -15.40 -19.29
N ALA A 432 20.47 -14.71 -18.21
CA ALA A 432 20.09 -13.30 -18.25
C ALA A 432 21.25 -12.38 -18.66
N LEU A 433 22.45 -12.62 -18.11
CA LEU A 433 23.65 -11.84 -18.42
C LEU A 433 24.15 -12.10 -19.85
N ASP A 434 24.05 -13.34 -20.33
CA ASP A 434 24.46 -13.73 -21.68
C ASP A 434 23.49 -13.16 -22.74
N ALA A 435 22.18 -13.14 -22.47
CA ALA A 435 21.16 -12.58 -23.37
C ALA A 435 21.38 -11.09 -23.67
N ARG A 436 21.91 -10.31 -22.72
CA ARG A 436 22.26 -8.90 -22.96
C ARG A 436 23.48 -8.74 -23.88
N GLN A 437 24.44 -9.67 -23.81
CA GLN A 437 25.61 -9.64 -24.69
C GLN A 437 25.21 -9.86 -26.15
N THR A 438 24.22 -10.72 -26.42
CA THR A 438 23.72 -11.00 -27.77
C THR A 438 22.86 -9.90 -28.36
N ILE A 439 22.02 -9.22 -27.57
CA ILE A 439 21.20 -8.08 -28.05
C ILE A 439 22.07 -6.84 -28.41
N GLY A 440 23.33 -6.79 -27.93
CA GLY A 440 24.32 -5.76 -28.29
C GLY A 440 25.05 -5.99 -29.62
N SER A 441 24.80 -7.10 -30.31
CA SER A 441 25.44 -7.47 -31.57
C SER A 441 24.42 -7.66 -32.69
N ALA A 442 24.07 -6.52 -33.31
CA ALA A 442 23.61 -6.31 -34.69
C ALA A 442 22.48 -5.28 -34.72
N ALA A 443 22.81 -4.03 -35.05
CA ALA A 443 21.87 -3.14 -35.69
C ALA A 443 22.17 -3.17 -37.20
N PRO A 444 21.25 -3.58 -38.08
CA PRO A 444 21.24 -3.06 -39.42
C PRO A 444 20.80 -1.60 -39.34
N VAL A 445 21.71 -0.72 -39.69
CA VAL A 445 21.41 0.68 -40.03
C VAL A 445 20.43 0.67 -41.20
N GLN A 446 19.24 1.23 -41.00
CA GLN A 446 18.54 2.05 -42.00
C GLN A 446 17.28 2.66 -41.37
N ALA A 447 17.47 3.80 -40.71
CA ALA A 447 16.41 4.77 -40.56
C ALA A 447 16.68 5.88 -41.59
N GLN A 448 15.95 5.86 -42.70
CA GLN A 448 15.81 7.07 -43.51
C GLN A 448 15.21 8.14 -42.60
N SER A 449 15.89 9.29 -42.49
CA SER A 449 15.44 10.36 -41.61
C SER A 449 14.10 10.91 -42.11
N LEU A 450 13.14 11.07 -41.20
CA LEU A 450 11.85 11.74 -41.46
C LEU A 450 12.02 13.15 -42.07
N LEU A 451 13.20 13.76 -41.88
CA LEU A 451 13.56 15.07 -42.45
C LEU A 451 13.68 15.05 -43.98
N GLN A 452 14.08 13.93 -44.58
CA GLN A 452 14.19 13.79 -46.04
C GLN A 452 12.85 13.58 -46.75
N GLN A 453 11.83 13.06 -46.04
CA GLN A 453 10.47 12.92 -46.58
C GLN A 453 9.66 14.22 -46.48
N LEU A 454 9.98 15.10 -45.52
CA LEU A 454 9.26 16.36 -45.29
C LEU A 454 9.74 17.53 -46.14
N LEU A 455 10.93 17.47 -46.75
CA LEU A 455 11.53 18.59 -47.50
C LEU A 455 11.38 18.51 -49.03
N GLY A 456 10.51 17.64 -49.54
CA GLY A 456 10.10 17.67 -50.95
C GLY A 456 11.25 17.33 -51.91
N GLY A 457 11.31 16.08 -52.36
CA GLY A 457 12.19 15.68 -53.45
C GLY A 457 11.84 16.45 -54.74
N GLN A 458 12.51 17.57 -54.98
CA GLN A 458 12.65 18.14 -56.31
C GLN A 458 13.85 17.46 -56.98
N GLY A 459 13.56 16.44 -57.78
CA GLY A 459 14.49 15.89 -58.76
C GLY A 459 13.97 16.18 -60.17
N ARG A 460 14.63 17.14 -60.84
CA ARG A 460 14.50 17.44 -62.27
C ARG A 460 15.02 16.27 -63.12
N ASN A 461 14.16 15.75 -64.00
CA ASN A 461 14.28 15.61 -65.46
C ASN A 461 13.50 14.38 -65.94
#